data_AF-A0A962XZB2-F1
#
_entry.id   AF-A0A962XZB2-F1
#
_cell.length_a   1.000
_cell.length_b   1.000
_cell.length_c   1.000
_cell.angle_alpha   90.00
_cell.angle_beta   90.00
_cell.angle_gamma   90.00
#
_symmetry.space_group_name_H-M   'P 1'
#
loop_
_entity.id
_entity.type
_entity.pdbx_description
1 polymer ?
#
loop_
_entity_poly.entity_id
_entity_poly.type
_entity_poly.pdbx_seq_one_letter_code
_entity_poly.pdbx_strand_id
1 'polypeptide(L)'
;QMRSTGADFEVTRDPWNLYIAESGYGSLGYEGFHDWKILQARYALCLLFEYAATLGLLDVAYIPPHDARPDYRGNWGTDDLPFLSRYDGLLYFRINPLGAYCLGLADRYQPVAPEVSSTPVLRVLPNLEIVAIGTSLEPADTMLLDSYAAKTSDAVWKLDQARLLEALEEGHDITVLAELLVSLGGQPLPETVERFLEDMTRRARSLKTTGTARLVECADAVLATLIANDSRTKPFCLLAGERYLAVATESEARFRGALRKLGYSLPK
;
A
#
# COMPACT_ATOMS: atom_id res chain seq x y z
N GLN A 1 -3.54 28.51 8.12
CA GLN A 1 -2.64 29.27 9.01
C GLN A 1 -2.24 28.36 10.16
N MET A 2 -0.96 28.05 10.34
CA MET A 2 -0.51 27.18 11.45
C MET A 2 -0.75 27.91 12.77
N ARG A 3 -1.52 27.29 13.69
CA ARG A 3 -1.83 27.86 15.01
C ARG A 3 -1.14 27.01 16.06
N SER A 4 -0.31 27.63 16.90
CA SER A 4 0.25 26.97 18.07
C SER A 4 -0.87 26.65 19.05
N THR A 5 -0.95 25.40 19.50
CA THR A 5 -1.92 24.96 20.51
C THR A 5 -1.42 25.20 21.94
N GLY A 6 -0.16 25.63 22.10
CA GLY A 6 0.51 25.72 23.40
C GLY A 6 0.84 24.35 24.01
N ALA A 7 0.71 23.26 23.25
CA ALA A 7 1.16 21.95 23.67
C ALA A 7 2.69 21.91 23.72
N ASP A 8 3.23 21.41 24.83
CA ASP A 8 4.66 21.20 25.05
C ASP A 8 4.96 19.71 25.23
N PHE A 9 6.22 19.31 25.10
CA PHE A 9 6.65 17.94 25.31
C PHE A 9 8.07 17.86 25.87
N GLU A 10 8.34 16.80 26.63
CA GLU A 10 9.69 16.50 27.13
C GLU A 10 10.23 15.25 26.45
N VAL A 11 11.42 15.37 25.87
CA VAL A 11 12.10 14.26 25.18
C VAL A 11 12.68 13.26 26.18
N THR A 12 13.10 13.73 27.36
CA THR A 12 13.67 12.91 28.42
C THR A 12 13.04 13.28 29.76
N ARG A 13 12.88 12.28 30.63
CA ARG A 13 12.49 12.47 32.03
C ARG A 13 13.69 12.60 32.97
N ASP A 14 14.89 12.36 32.44
CA ASP A 14 16.14 12.40 33.20
C ASP A 14 17.29 12.89 32.30
N PRO A 15 17.57 14.20 32.26
CA PRO A 15 18.66 14.76 31.46
C PRO A 15 20.05 14.33 31.94
N TRP A 16 20.20 13.77 33.15
CA TRP A 16 21.50 13.31 33.66
C TRP A 16 22.07 12.13 32.87
N ASN A 17 21.21 11.37 32.18
CA ASN A 17 21.64 10.28 31.29
C ASN A 17 22.10 10.76 29.90
N LEU A 18 22.00 12.06 29.63
CA LEU A 18 22.39 12.65 28.36
C LEU A 18 23.60 13.56 28.57
N TYR A 19 24.56 13.50 27.64
CA TYR A 19 25.75 14.34 27.68
C TYR A 19 26.32 14.57 26.29
N ILE A 20 27.07 15.66 26.15
CA ILE A 20 27.87 15.95 24.95
C ILE A 20 29.33 15.64 25.28
N ALA A 21 29.98 14.87 24.41
CA ALA A 21 31.37 14.39 24.54
C ALA A 21 31.66 13.52 25.77
N GLU A 22 31.51 14.05 27.00
CA GLU A 22 31.80 13.35 28.26
C GLU A 22 30.74 13.62 29.32
N SER A 23 30.38 12.60 30.11
CA SER A 23 29.30 12.68 31.11
C SER A 23 29.63 13.54 32.33
N GLY A 24 30.90 13.72 32.70
CA GLY A 24 31.27 14.51 33.89
C GLY A 24 31.06 16.02 33.71
N TYR A 25 31.51 16.53 32.57
CA TYR A 25 31.50 17.97 32.27
C TYR A 25 30.41 18.37 31.25
N GLY A 26 30.11 17.51 30.28
CA GLY A 26 29.11 17.74 29.25
C GLY A 26 27.72 17.23 29.58
N SER A 27 27.44 16.89 30.85
CA SER A 27 26.10 16.43 31.26
C SER A 27 25.04 17.49 30.96
N LEU A 28 23.95 17.05 30.36
CA LEU A 28 22.77 17.87 30.14
C LEU A 28 21.90 17.98 31.41
N GLY A 29 22.27 17.29 32.50
CA GLY A 29 21.62 17.40 33.81
C GLY A 29 21.82 18.74 34.51
N TYR A 30 22.88 19.48 34.16
CA TYR A 30 23.14 20.80 34.72
C TYR A 30 22.11 21.84 34.25
N GLU A 31 21.73 22.74 35.17
CA GLU A 31 20.78 23.82 34.87
C GLU A 31 21.32 24.72 33.75
N GLY A 32 20.48 24.99 32.74
CA GLY A 32 20.82 25.83 31.59
C GLY A 32 21.50 25.12 30.42
N PHE A 33 21.83 23.83 30.53
CA PHE A 33 22.54 23.09 29.48
C PHE A 33 21.65 22.19 28.61
N HIS A 34 20.35 22.08 28.92
CA HIS A 34 19.37 21.28 28.17
C HIS A 34 18.13 22.09 27.79
N ASP A 35 18.32 23.35 27.44
CA ASP A 35 17.20 24.19 27.04
C ASP A 35 16.40 23.57 25.88
N TRP A 36 15.22 24.11 25.63
CA TRP A 36 14.31 23.61 24.59
C TRP A 36 15.01 23.44 23.24
N LYS A 37 15.99 24.30 22.90
CA LYS A 37 16.68 24.27 21.61
C LYS A 37 17.64 23.08 21.49
N ILE A 38 18.21 22.63 22.60
CA ILE A 38 19.13 21.49 22.65
C ILE A 38 18.40 20.16 22.52
N LEU A 39 17.32 19.95 23.28
CA LEU A 39 16.64 18.65 23.31
C LEU A 39 15.38 18.61 22.44
N GLN A 40 14.35 19.36 22.82
CA GLN A 40 13.02 19.31 22.19
C GLN A 40 13.09 19.73 20.72
N ALA A 41 13.79 20.82 20.40
CA ALA A 41 13.92 21.31 19.04
C ALA A 41 14.67 20.32 18.16
N ARG A 42 15.79 19.75 18.64
CA ARG A 42 16.58 18.79 17.87
C ARG A 42 15.82 17.49 17.62
N TYR A 43 15.05 17.05 18.62
CA TYR A 43 14.12 15.95 18.43
C TYR A 43 13.02 16.29 17.41
N ALA A 44 12.45 17.49 17.46
CA ALA A 44 11.45 17.93 16.49
C ALA A 44 12.01 18.01 15.07
N LEU A 45 13.23 18.52 14.87
CA LEU A 45 13.88 18.56 13.56
C LEU A 45 14.10 17.14 13.01
N CYS A 46 14.49 16.19 13.86
CA CYS A 46 14.59 14.76 13.49
C CYS A 46 13.23 14.22 13.05
N LEU A 47 12.17 14.43 13.83
CA LEU A 47 10.82 13.96 13.51
C LEU A 47 10.32 14.55 12.17
N LEU A 48 10.49 15.85 11.99
CA LEU A 48 10.06 16.56 10.79
C LEU A 48 10.83 16.08 9.56
N PHE A 49 12.14 15.92 9.66
CA PHE A 49 12.99 15.57 8.53
C PHE A 49 12.96 14.08 8.19
N GLU A 50 13.09 13.19 9.17
CA GLU A 50 13.26 11.76 8.91
C GLU A 50 11.97 11.00 8.73
N TYR A 51 10.90 11.46 9.36
CA TYR A 51 9.62 10.75 9.36
C TYR A 51 8.59 11.51 8.54
N ALA A 52 8.30 12.76 8.91
CA ALA A 52 7.21 13.48 8.26
C ALA A 52 7.53 13.84 6.79
N ALA A 53 8.75 14.27 6.48
CA ALA A 53 9.15 14.57 5.10
C ALA A 53 9.33 13.31 4.25
N THR A 54 9.86 12.21 4.80
CA THR A 54 10.04 10.95 4.05
C THR A 54 8.72 10.24 3.75
N LEU A 55 7.72 10.41 4.62
CA LEU A 55 6.33 10.02 4.35
C LEU A 55 5.62 10.95 3.34
N GLY A 56 6.30 12.00 2.86
CA GLY A 56 5.76 12.96 1.91
C GLY A 56 4.74 13.92 2.52
N LEU A 57 4.65 14.06 3.85
CA LEU A 57 3.70 14.95 4.52
C LEU A 57 4.17 16.42 4.50
N LEU A 58 5.49 16.62 4.42
CA LEU A 58 6.12 17.93 4.48
C LEU A 58 7.04 18.15 3.29
N ASP A 59 7.00 19.37 2.74
CA ASP A 59 8.08 19.89 1.91
C ASP A 59 9.13 20.51 2.84
N VAL A 60 10.41 20.23 2.61
CA VAL A 60 11.52 20.72 3.46
C VAL A 60 12.50 21.55 2.66
N ALA A 61 13.02 22.62 3.28
CA ALA A 61 14.16 23.37 2.78
C ALA A 61 15.35 23.13 3.71
N TYR A 62 16.37 22.45 3.18
CA TYR A 62 17.52 21.98 3.92
C TYR A 62 18.83 22.45 3.28
N ILE A 63 19.75 22.91 4.13
CA ILE A 63 21.13 23.20 3.78
C ILE A 63 22.06 22.24 4.53
N PRO A 64 23.35 22.11 4.16
CA PRO A 64 24.31 21.41 5.00
C PRO A 64 24.26 21.92 6.46
N PRO A 65 24.35 21.05 7.46
CA PRO A 65 24.07 21.41 8.85
C PRO A 65 25.17 22.27 9.50
N HIS A 66 26.35 22.29 8.88
CA HIS A 66 27.51 23.06 9.29
C HIS A 66 27.15 24.54 9.49
N ASP A 67 27.30 25.01 10.73
CA ASP A 67 27.02 26.39 11.14
C ASP A 67 25.60 26.89 10.86
N ALA A 68 24.65 26.00 10.55
CA ALA A 68 23.26 26.37 10.29
C ALA A 68 22.56 26.90 11.55
N ARG A 69 22.97 26.43 12.73
CA ARG A 69 22.42 26.81 14.04
C ARG A 69 23.52 26.83 15.11
N PRO A 70 24.00 28.00 15.55
CA PRO A 70 25.09 28.10 16.55
C PRO A 70 24.59 28.07 18.01
N ASP A 71 23.34 27.70 18.26
CA ASP A 71 22.64 27.78 19.54
C ASP A 71 23.12 26.76 20.61
N TYR A 72 24.05 25.88 20.26
CA TYR A 72 24.60 24.84 21.15
C TYR A 72 26.01 25.15 21.67
N ARG A 73 26.68 26.18 21.13
CA ARG A 73 28.09 26.50 21.42
C ARG A 73 28.35 26.87 22.89
N GLY A 74 27.30 27.17 23.66
CA GLY A 74 27.42 27.43 25.10
C GLY A 74 27.62 26.17 25.94
N ASN A 75 27.40 24.98 25.38
CA ASN A 75 27.56 23.73 26.10
C ASN A 75 29.01 23.25 26.08
N TRP A 76 29.45 22.64 27.18
CA TRP A 76 30.77 22.05 27.27
C TRP A 76 30.97 20.96 26.21
N GLY A 77 32.17 20.89 25.64
CA GLY A 77 32.55 19.86 24.66
C GLY A 77 31.99 20.10 23.25
N THR A 78 31.49 21.31 22.95
CA THR A 78 30.92 21.66 21.64
C THR A 78 31.87 22.48 20.75
N ASP A 79 33.06 22.82 21.22
CA ASP A 79 33.99 23.72 20.53
C ASP A 79 34.37 23.21 19.13
N ASP A 80 34.66 21.92 19.01
CA ASP A 80 35.07 21.28 17.76
C ASP A 80 33.90 20.67 16.96
N LEU A 81 32.67 20.74 17.48
CA LEU A 81 31.51 20.20 16.77
C LEU A 81 31.13 21.12 15.59
N PRO A 82 31.02 20.63 14.35
CA PRO A 82 30.58 21.47 13.23
C PRO A 82 29.06 21.77 13.29
N PHE A 83 28.30 20.90 13.95
CA PHE A 83 26.86 20.99 14.21
C PHE A 83 26.50 20.06 15.38
N LEU A 84 25.39 20.33 16.07
CA LEU A 84 24.92 19.46 17.16
C LEU A 84 24.09 18.28 16.63
N SER A 85 23.31 18.51 15.57
CA SER A 85 22.50 17.49 14.92
C SER A 85 22.63 17.57 13.40
N ARG A 86 22.58 16.42 12.74
CA ARG A 86 22.57 16.36 11.27
C ARG A 86 21.36 17.07 10.65
N TYR A 87 20.31 17.32 11.43
CA TYR A 87 19.12 18.06 10.98
C TYR A 87 19.20 19.56 11.27
N ASP A 88 20.31 20.08 11.80
CA ASP A 88 20.45 21.52 12.09
C ASP A 88 20.22 22.38 10.84
N GLY A 89 20.54 21.82 9.67
CA GLY A 89 20.34 22.42 8.36
C GLY A 89 18.88 22.52 7.90
N LEU A 90 17.90 21.93 8.61
CA LEU A 90 16.48 22.08 8.28
C LEU A 90 16.01 23.48 8.68
N LEU A 91 15.87 24.39 7.71
CA LEU A 91 15.55 25.79 7.97
C LEU A 91 14.05 26.07 7.93
N TYR A 92 13.37 25.48 6.95
CA TYR A 92 11.95 25.68 6.72
C TYR A 92 11.26 24.36 6.39
N PHE A 93 9.99 24.28 6.73
CA PHE A 93 9.11 23.23 6.27
C PHE A 93 7.74 23.81 5.96
N ARG A 94 7.00 23.11 5.10
CA ARG A 94 5.59 23.40 4.82
C ARG A 94 4.80 22.10 4.85
N ILE A 95 3.65 22.12 5.50
CA ILE A 95 2.67 21.03 5.40
C ILE A 95 2.06 21.09 4.00
N ASN A 96 2.27 20.05 3.20
CA ASN A 96 1.71 19.95 1.85
C ASN A 96 0.29 19.35 1.89
N PRO A 97 -0.46 19.24 0.77
CA PRO A 97 -1.83 18.76 0.80
C PRO A 97 -2.01 17.34 1.36
N LEU A 98 -1.03 16.45 1.15
CA LEU A 98 -1.04 15.12 1.76
C LEU A 98 -0.91 15.22 3.28
N GLY A 99 0.07 15.99 3.76
CA GLY A 99 0.24 16.25 5.19
C GLY A 99 -0.98 16.91 5.83
N ALA A 100 -1.62 17.86 5.14
CA ALA A 100 -2.82 18.52 5.64
C ALA A 100 -3.98 17.53 5.82
N TYR A 101 -4.16 16.61 4.88
CA TYR A 101 -5.17 15.56 4.99
C TYR A 101 -4.84 14.57 6.13
N CYS A 102 -3.62 14.03 6.17
CA CYS A 102 -3.21 13.05 7.17
C CYS A 102 -3.25 13.62 8.61
N LEU A 103 -3.00 14.92 8.78
CA LEU A 103 -3.05 15.59 10.08
C LEU A 103 -4.46 16.11 10.44
N GLY A 104 -5.48 15.83 9.63
CA GLY A 104 -6.86 16.29 9.86
C GLY A 104 -7.06 17.80 9.72
N LEU A 105 -6.15 18.49 9.02
CA LEU A 105 -6.25 19.91 8.69
C LEU A 105 -7.10 20.16 7.43
N ALA A 106 -7.33 19.12 6.62
CA ALA A 106 -8.22 19.12 5.46
C ALA A 106 -9.10 17.86 5.47
N ASP A 107 -10.41 18.02 5.22
CA ASP A 107 -11.38 16.91 5.23
C ASP A 107 -11.19 15.93 4.06
N ARG A 108 -10.57 16.39 2.98
CA ARG A 108 -10.34 15.62 1.76
C ARG A 108 -8.94 15.87 1.23
N TYR A 109 -8.28 14.80 0.81
CA TYR A 109 -7.05 14.90 0.06
C TYR A 109 -7.36 15.33 -1.38
N GLN A 110 -6.74 16.42 -1.81
CA GLN A 110 -6.70 16.81 -3.22
C GLN A 110 -5.22 16.92 -3.61
N PRO A 111 -4.71 16.00 -4.45
CA PRO A 111 -3.36 16.10 -4.96
C PRO A 111 -3.15 17.45 -5.64
N VAL A 112 -1.97 18.07 -5.45
CA VAL A 112 -1.54 19.09 -6.40
C VAL A 112 -1.35 18.33 -7.70
N ALA A 113 -2.21 18.58 -8.69
CA ALA A 113 -1.99 18.02 -10.00
C ALA A 113 -0.55 18.39 -10.40
N PRO A 114 0.31 17.42 -10.75
CA PRO A 114 1.58 17.77 -11.36
C PRO A 114 1.26 18.73 -12.51
N GLU A 115 2.13 19.71 -12.78
CA GLU A 115 1.99 20.52 -13.99
C GLU A 115 1.96 19.54 -15.15
N VAL A 116 0.75 19.20 -15.61
CA VAL A 116 0.54 18.23 -16.67
C VAL A 116 1.27 18.84 -17.84
N SER A 117 2.40 18.25 -18.23
CA SER A 117 2.97 18.53 -19.53
C SER A 117 1.81 18.31 -20.49
N SER A 118 1.30 19.37 -21.11
CA SER A 118 0.15 19.34 -22.01
C SER A 118 0.39 18.48 -23.26
N THR A 119 1.56 17.84 -23.32
CA THR A 119 2.00 16.92 -24.35
C THR A 119 1.69 15.49 -23.92
N PRO A 120 0.89 14.75 -24.69
CA PRO A 120 0.64 13.34 -24.40
C PRO A 120 1.94 12.55 -24.47
N VAL A 121 2.19 11.72 -23.45
CA VAL A 121 3.41 10.88 -23.36
C VAL A 121 3.19 9.46 -23.86
N LEU A 122 1.92 9.04 -23.99
CA LEU A 122 1.55 7.77 -24.61
C LEU A 122 0.41 7.93 -25.62
N ARG A 123 0.21 6.88 -26.42
CA ARG A 123 -0.95 6.72 -27.32
C ARG A 123 -1.53 5.33 -27.14
N VAL A 124 -2.80 5.25 -26.80
CA VAL A 124 -3.57 4.01 -26.71
C VAL A 124 -4.21 3.72 -28.06
N LEU A 125 -3.98 2.52 -28.60
CA LEU A 125 -4.44 2.11 -29.91
C LEU A 125 -5.63 1.13 -29.80
N PRO A 126 -6.55 1.10 -30.78
CA PRO A 126 -7.68 0.17 -30.78
C PRO A 126 -7.31 -1.32 -30.81
N ASN A 127 -6.06 -1.66 -31.13
CA ASN A 127 -5.52 -3.01 -31.13
C ASN A 127 -4.97 -3.45 -29.74
N LEU A 128 -5.30 -2.70 -28.68
CA LEU A 128 -4.87 -2.91 -27.30
C LEU A 128 -3.39 -2.64 -27.04
N GLU A 129 -2.69 -1.99 -27.98
CA GLU A 129 -1.32 -1.53 -27.78
C GLU A 129 -1.29 -0.12 -27.18
N ILE A 130 -0.32 0.08 -26.31
CA ILE A 130 -0.01 1.34 -25.65
C ILE A 130 1.41 1.69 -26.07
N VAL A 131 1.56 2.81 -26.78
CA VAL A 131 2.83 3.25 -27.35
C VAL A 131 3.28 4.51 -26.64
N ALA A 132 4.45 4.49 -26.00
CA ALA A 132 5.07 5.71 -25.50
C ALA A 132 5.55 6.58 -26.68
N ILE A 133 5.15 7.85 -26.68
CA ILE A 133 5.43 8.82 -27.76
C ILE A 133 6.17 10.07 -27.27
N GLY A 134 6.28 10.28 -25.95
CA GLY A 134 6.94 11.44 -25.34
C GLY A 134 8.35 11.15 -24.80
N THR A 135 8.91 12.12 -24.08
CA THR A 135 10.06 11.90 -23.20
C THR A 135 9.67 10.85 -22.16
N SER A 136 10.47 9.78 -22.05
CA SER A 136 10.30 8.59 -21.18
C SER A 136 9.17 8.64 -20.14
N LEU A 137 8.34 7.60 -20.10
CA LEU A 137 7.39 7.38 -19.01
C LEU A 137 8.11 7.40 -17.65
N GLU A 138 7.43 7.90 -16.62
CA GLU A 138 7.96 7.83 -15.27
C GLU A 138 8.10 6.36 -14.84
N PRO A 139 9.06 6.04 -13.96
CA PRO A 139 9.24 4.66 -13.48
C PRO A 139 7.98 4.09 -12.81
N ALA A 140 7.22 4.92 -12.10
CA ALA A 140 5.97 4.53 -11.46
C ALA A 140 4.89 4.14 -12.49
N ASP A 141 4.72 4.95 -13.53
CA ASP A 141 3.76 4.67 -14.62
C ASP A 141 4.15 3.40 -15.37
N THR A 142 5.45 3.22 -15.62
CA THR A 142 5.98 2.01 -16.27
C THR A 142 5.69 0.77 -15.44
N MET A 143 5.94 0.82 -14.12
CA MET A 143 5.65 -0.28 -13.21
C MET A 143 4.16 -0.60 -13.18
N LEU A 144 3.28 0.41 -13.21
CA LEU A 144 1.85 0.19 -13.28
C LEU A 144 1.46 -0.47 -14.61
N LEU A 145 1.96 0.02 -15.75
CA LEU A 145 1.70 -0.60 -17.05
C LEU A 145 2.16 -2.06 -17.09
N ASP A 146 3.34 -2.36 -16.53
CA ASP A 146 3.88 -3.72 -16.50
C ASP A 146 3.01 -4.68 -15.67
N SER A 147 2.23 -4.18 -14.70
CA SER A 147 1.29 -5.02 -13.94
C SER A 147 0.08 -5.48 -14.76
N TYR A 148 -0.32 -4.74 -15.80
CA TYR A 148 -1.52 -5.03 -16.59
C TYR A 148 -1.25 -5.39 -18.05
N ALA A 149 -0.06 -5.10 -18.55
CA ALA A 149 0.30 -5.22 -19.95
C ALA A 149 1.63 -5.96 -20.12
N ALA A 150 1.75 -6.68 -21.23
CA ALA A 150 3.01 -7.28 -21.63
C ALA A 150 3.82 -6.26 -22.42
N LYS A 151 5.06 -6.02 -22.01
CA LYS A 151 6.01 -5.18 -22.75
C LYS A 151 6.48 -5.91 -24.00
N THR A 152 6.08 -5.41 -25.18
CA THR A 152 6.44 -6.02 -26.49
C THR A 152 7.71 -5.41 -27.07
N SER A 153 8.06 -4.18 -26.68
CA SER A 153 9.33 -3.51 -26.96
C SER A 153 9.59 -2.41 -25.93
N ASP A 154 10.72 -1.71 -26.03
CA ASP A 154 11.12 -0.67 -25.06
C ASP A 154 10.07 0.41 -24.82
N ALA A 155 9.30 0.76 -25.86
CA ALA A 155 8.28 1.82 -25.84
C ALA A 155 6.86 1.31 -26.16
N VAL A 156 6.64 -0.01 -26.22
CA VAL A 156 5.33 -0.58 -26.55
C VAL A 156 4.93 -1.64 -25.54
N TRP A 157 3.72 -1.47 -25.03
CA TRP A 157 3.02 -2.43 -24.19
C TRP A 157 1.78 -2.90 -24.92
N LYS A 158 1.36 -4.13 -24.65
CA LYS A 158 0.09 -4.68 -25.12
C LYS A 158 -0.70 -5.14 -23.93
N LEU A 159 -1.92 -4.63 -23.77
CA LEU A 159 -2.81 -5.11 -22.71
C LEU A 159 -2.97 -6.62 -22.86
N ASP A 160 -2.72 -7.33 -21.78
CA ASP A 160 -2.72 -8.79 -21.76
C ASP A 160 -3.81 -9.29 -20.83
N GLN A 161 -4.59 -10.25 -21.31
CA GLN A 161 -5.74 -10.74 -20.58
C GLN A 161 -5.34 -11.47 -19.30
N ALA A 162 -4.28 -12.27 -19.34
CA ALA A 162 -3.85 -13.07 -18.19
C ALA A 162 -3.29 -12.16 -17.10
N ARG A 163 -2.43 -11.21 -17.45
CA ARG A 163 -1.88 -10.22 -16.51
C ARG A 163 -2.96 -9.37 -15.86
N LEU A 164 -3.93 -8.90 -16.64
CA LEU A 164 -5.05 -8.13 -16.08
C LEU A 164 -5.87 -8.94 -15.08
N LEU A 165 -6.15 -10.21 -15.38
CA LEU A 165 -6.86 -11.07 -14.44
C LEU A 165 -6.03 -11.36 -13.18
N GLU A 166 -4.73 -11.60 -13.32
CA GLU A 166 -3.79 -11.78 -12.20
C GLU A 166 -3.73 -10.53 -11.31
N ALA A 167 -3.60 -9.34 -11.88
CA ALA A 167 -3.60 -8.08 -11.14
C ALA A 167 -4.93 -7.87 -10.38
N LEU A 168 -6.07 -8.21 -11.01
CA LEU A 168 -7.39 -8.15 -10.38
C LEU A 168 -7.55 -9.18 -9.25
N GLU A 169 -6.97 -10.38 -9.41
CA GLU A 169 -6.92 -11.40 -8.35
C GLU A 169 -6.12 -10.93 -7.12
N GLU A 170 -5.04 -10.18 -7.34
CA GLU A 170 -4.24 -9.54 -6.28
C GLU A 170 -4.92 -8.32 -5.64
N GLY A 171 -6.08 -7.90 -6.15
CA GLY A 171 -6.88 -6.80 -5.60
C GLY A 171 -6.53 -5.43 -6.15
N HIS A 172 -5.76 -5.35 -7.25
CA HIS A 172 -5.55 -4.08 -7.94
C HIS A 172 -6.85 -3.55 -8.56
N ASP A 173 -6.95 -2.23 -8.64
CA ASP A 173 -8.11 -1.57 -9.23
C ASP A 173 -7.82 -1.15 -10.68
N ILE A 174 -8.49 -1.82 -11.62
CA ILE A 174 -8.40 -1.56 -13.06
C ILE A 174 -8.84 -0.14 -13.44
N THR A 175 -9.62 0.56 -12.59
CA THR A 175 -9.97 1.97 -12.83
C THR A 175 -8.75 2.87 -12.78
N VAL A 176 -7.76 2.57 -11.93
CA VAL A 176 -6.49 3.30 -11.86
C VAL A 176 -5.72 3.19 -13.18
N LEU A 177 -5.73 2.02 -13.82
CA LEU A 177 -5.15 1.86 -15.16
C LEU A 177 -5.87 2.73 -16.19
N ALA A 178 -7.21 2.72 -16.20
CA ALA A 178 -7.99 3.50 -17.15
C ALA A 178 -7.74 5.01 -16.99
N GLU A 179 -7.71 5.50 -15.75
CA GLU A 179 -7.40 6.89 -15.41
C GLU A 179 -5.98 7.27 -15.84
N LEU A 180 -4.98 6.41 -15.59
CA LEU A 180 -3.61 6.63 -16.03
C LEU A 180 -3.52 6.78 -17.56
N LEU A 181 -4.13 5.85 -18.30
CA LEU A 181 -4.08 5.85 -19.76
C LEU A 181 -4.73 7.11 -20.36
N VAL A 182 -5.83 7.60 -19.79
CA VAL A 182 -6.46 8.87 -20.20
C VAL A 182 -5.58 10.06 -19.83
N SER A 183 -5.04 10.08 -18.61
CA SER A 183 -4.19 11.17 -18.10
C SER A 183 -2.93 11.35 -18.94
N LEU A 184 -2.24 10.26 -19.25
CA LEU A 184 -0.99 10.28 -20.02
C LEU A 184 -1.21 10.37 -21.55
N GLY A 185 -2.35 9.88 -22.03
CA GLY A 185 -2.71 9.91 -23.45
C GLY A 185 -3.36 11.22 -23.91
N GLY A 186 -3.94 11.99 -22.98
CA GLY A 186 -4.62 13.26 -23.27
C GLY A 186 -5.86 13.12 -24.17
N GLN A 187 -6.35 11.91 -24.36
CA GLN A 187 -7.50 11.55 -25.21
C GLN A 187 -8.31 10.45 -24.51
N PRO A 188 -9.63 10.37 -24.79
CA PRO A 188 -10.44 9.24 -24.32
C PRO A 188 -9.92 7.92 -24.90
N LEU A 189 -10.19 6.83 -24.19
CA LEU A 189 -9.77 5.49 -24.63
C LEU A 189 -10.55 5.08 -25.89
N PRO A 190 -9.91 4.34 -26.82
CA PRO A 190 -10.64 3.70 -27.90
C PRO A 190 -11.71 2.73 -27.37
N GLU A 191 -12.87 2.67 -28.02
CA GLU A 191 -14.00 1.82 -27.61
C GLU A 191 -13.62 0.35 -27.41
N THR A 192 -12.70 -0.19 -28.24
CA THR A 192 -12.19 -1.56 -28.09
C THR A 192 -11.47 -1.77 -26.76
N VAL A 193 -10.72 -0.77 -26.29
CA VAL A 193 -9.98 -0.81 -25.02
C VAL A 193 -10.95 -0.70 -23.86
N GLU A 194 -11.91 0.23 -23.92
CA GLU A 194 -12.95 0.38 -22.89
C GLU A 194 -13.73 -0.93 -22.69
N ARG A 195 -14.25 -1.51 -23.78
CA ARG A 195 -14.97 -2.80 -23.73
C ARG A 195 -14.10 -3.93 -23.19
N PHE A 196 -12.81 -3.93 -23.51
CA PHE A 196 -11.88 -4.94 -23.00
C PHE A 196 -11.69 -4.82 -21.47
N LEU A 197 -11.52 -3.60 -20.93
CA LEU A 197 -11.42 -3.38 -19.48
C LEU A 197 -12.74 -3.72 -18.75
N GLU A 198 -13.89 -3.38 -19.34
CA GLU A 198 -15.21 -3.77 -18.83
C GLU A 198 -15.38 -5.30 -18.79
N ASP A 199 -14.97 -5.98 -19.86
CA ASP A 199 -14.97 -7.43 -19.95
C ASP A 199 -14.10 -8.08 -18.86
N MET A 200 -12.91 -7.54 -18.60
CA MET A 200 -12.02 -8.04 -17.55
C MET A 200 -12.65 -7.84 -16.16
N THR A 201 -13.22 -6.67 -15.91
CA THR A 201 -13.94 -6.37 -14.66
C THR A 201 -15.09 -7.35 -14.44
N ARG A 202 -15.87 -7.64 -15.48
CA ARG A 202 -16.97 -8.60 -15.42
C ARG A 202 -16.46 -10.02 -15.13
N ARG A 203 -15.40 -10.46 -15.82
CA ARG A 203 -14.83 -11.80 -15.65
C ARG A 203 -14.25 -11.99 -14.24
N ALA A 204 -13.49 -11.04 -13.72
CA ALA A 204 -12.90 -11.12 -12.38
C ALA A 204 -13.98 -11.24 -11.28
N ARG A 205 -15.16 -10.65 -11.49
CA ARG A 205 -16.29 -10.72 -10.54
C ARG A 205 -17.25 -11.88 -10.80
N SER A 206 -17.02 -12.67 -11.84
CA SER A 206 -17.94 -13.75 -12.24
C SER A 206 -17.81 -15.02 -11.40
N LEU A 207 -16.67 -15.18 -10.71
CA LEU A 207 -16.37 -16.35 -9.88
C LEU A 207 -16.31 -15.90 -8.41
N LYS A 208 -16.77 -16.78 -7.52
CA LYS A 208 -16.70 -16.56 -6.07
C LYS A 208 -16.26 -17.83 -5.38
N THR A 209 -15.26 -17.72 -4.52
CA THR A 209 -14.86 -18.79 -3.61
C THR A 209 -15.93 -18.95 -2.53
N THR A 210 -16.52 -20.14 -2.44
CA THR A 210 -17.58 -20.46 -1.47
C THR A 210 -17.10 -21.33 -0.30
N GLY A 211 -15.83 -21.77 -0.31
CA GLY A 211 -15.21 -22.53 0.78
C GLY A 211 -14.41 -23.74 0.28
N THR A 212 -13.90 -24.55 1.21
CA THR A 212 -13.19 -25.79 0.91
C THR A 212 -14.12 -26.99 1.07
N ALA A 213 -14.13 -27.89 0.08
CA ALA A 213 -14.89 -29.13 0.14
C ALA A 213 -13.96 -30.35 0.03
N ARG A 214 -14.29 -31.41 0.76
CA ARG A 214 -13.65 -32.71 0.68
C ARG A 214 -14.40 -33.58 -0.33
N LEU A 215 -13.67 -34.17 -1.28
CA LEU A 215 -14.23 -35.11 -2.25
C LEU A 215 -14.26 -36.53 -1.65
N VAL A 216 -15.41 -37.19 -1.74
CA VAL A 216 -15.62 -38.55 -1.23
C VAL A 216 -16.03 -39.44 -2.40
N GLU A 217 -15.23 -40.46 -2.70
CA GLU A 217 -15.57 -41.46 -3.72
C GLU A 217 -16.50 -42.54 -3.16
N CYS A 218 -17.53 -42.88 -3.94
CA CYS A 218 -18.44 -43.98 -3.65
C CYS A 218 -18.08 -45.23 -4.48
N ALA A 219 -18.46 -46.40 -3.96
CA ALA A 219 -18.23 -47.69 -4.62
C ALA A 219 -18.87 -47.82 -6.01
N ASP A 220 -19.96 -47.08 -6.26
CA ASP A 220 -20.63 -47.00 -7.55
C ASP A 220 -21.53 -45.75 -7.62
N ALA A 221 -22.10 -45.48 -8.80
CA ALA A 221 -22.93 -44.31 -9.05
C ALA A 221 -24.30 -44.38 -8.36
N VAL A 222 -24.80 -45.59 -8.09
CA VAL A 222 -26.07 -45.81 -7.40
C VAL A 222 -25.94 -45.38 -5.95
N LEU A 223 -24.85 -45.77 -5.29
CA LEU A 223 -24.54 -45.37 -3.92
C LEU A 223 -24.35 -43.86 -3.80
N ALA A 224 -23.61 -43.23 -4.72
CA ALA A 224 -23.43 -41.78 -4.74
C ALA A 224 -24.77 -41.05 -4.86
N THR A 225 -25.62 -41.50 -5.78
CA THR A 225 -26.96 -40.92 -6.00
C THR A 225 -27.87 -41.12 -4.79
N LEU A 226 -27.81 -42.29 -4.14
CA LEU A 226 -28.57 -42.59 -2.93
C LEU A 226 -28.17 -41.67 -1.78
N ILE A 227 -26.87 -41.50 -1.53
CA ILE A 227 -26.38 -40.63 -0.45
C ILE A 227 -26.66 -39.16 -0.77
N ALA A 228 -26.47 -38.71 -2.02
CA ALA A 228 -26.73 -37.32 -2.40
C ALA A 228 -28.21 -36.93 -2.29
N ASN A 229 -29.14 -37.88 -2.42
CA ASN A 229 -30.57 -37.62 -2.39
C ASN A 229 -31.27 -38.00 -1.07
N ASP A 230 -30.63 -38.74 -0.17
CA ASP A 230 -31.19 -39.01 1.16
C ASP A 230 -31.38 -37.71 1.95
N SER A 231 -32.54 -37.55 2.58
CA SER A 231 -32.95 -36.33 3.26
C SER A 231 -32.03 -35.92 4.42
N ARG A 232 -31.25 -36.85 4.98
CA ARG A 232 -30.34 -36.61 6.10
C ARG A 232 -28.96 -36.13 5.63
N THR A 233 -28.52 -36.54 4.45
CA THR A 233 -27.18 -36.25 3.91
C THR A 233 -27.18 -35.15 2.86
N LYS A 234 -28.27 -35.03 2.07
CA LYS A 234 -28.44 -34.01 1.03
C LYS A 234 -28.10 -32.57 1.46
N PRO A 235 -28.42 -32.09 2.68
CA PRO A 235 -28.06 -30.73 3.09
C PRO A 235 -26.55 -30.50 3.26
N PHE A 236 -25.75 -31.57 3.34
CA PHE A 236 -24.33 -31.51 3.69
C PHE A 236 -23.41 -32.00 2.57
N CYS A 237 -23.96 -32.45 1.43
CA CYS A 237 -23.18 -32.92 0.30
C CYS A 237 -23.81 -32.53 -1.03
N LEU A 238 -22.96 -32.38 -2.05
CA LEU A 238 -23.35 -32.23 -3.44
C LEU A 238 -22.83 -33.42 -4.25
N LEU A 239 -23.63 -33.93 -5.18
CA LEU A 239 -23.16 -34.94 -6.12
C LEU A 239 -22.17 -34.28 -7.10
N ALA A 240 -20.94 -34.80 -7.15
CA ALA A 240 -19.87 -34.33 -8.02
C ALA A 240 -19.55 -35.43 -9.06
N GLY A 241 -20.00 -35.23 -10.30
CA GLY A 241 -19.93 -36.27 -11.33
C GLY A 241 -20.81 -37.46 -10.99
N GLU A 242 -20.39 -38.68 -11.38
CA GLU A 242 -21.24 -39.87 -11.22
C GLU A 242 -21.02 -40.62 -9.90
N ARG A 243 -19.80 -40.56 -9.33
CA ARG A 243 -19.40 -41.41 -8.19
C ARG A 243 -18.83 -40.65 -7.00
N TYR A 244 -18.79 -39.32 -7.04
CA TYR A 244 -18.20 -38.53 -5.96
C TYR A 244 -19.22 -37.65 -5.26
N LEU A 245 -18.97 -37.38 -3.98
CA LEU A 245 -19.70 -36.42 -3.17
C LEU A 245 -18.75 -35.31 -2.73
N ALA A 246 -19.10 -34.06 -2.98
CA ALA A 246 -18.42 -32.91 -2.42
C ALA A 246 -19.08 -32.53 -1.09
N VAL A 247 -18.32 -32.57 0.00
CA VAL A 247 -18.78 -32.27 1.36
C VAL A 247 -18.03 -31.04 1.85
N ALA A 248 -18.74 -29.95 2.13
CA ALA A 248 -18.12 -28.74 2.67
C ALA A 248 -17.48 -29.02 4.02
N THR A 249 -16.29 -28.47 4.26
CA THR A 249 -15.48 -28.78 5.47
C THR A 249 -16.25 -28.45 6.75
N GLU A 250 -17.01 -27.35 6.77
CA GLU A 250 -17.86 -26.93 7.90
C GLU A 250 -19.02 -27.89 8.19
N SER A 251 -19.40 -28.74 7.23
CA SER A 251 -20.51 -29.68 7.33
C SER A 251 -20.05 -31.13 7.52
N GLU A 252 -18.74 -31.41 7.49
CA GLU A 252 -18.20 -32.78 7.49
C GLU A 252 -18.66 -33.61 8.71
N ALA A 253 -18.63 -33.03 9.92
CA ALA A 253 -19.04 -33.74 11.13
C ALA A 253 -20.53 -34.14 11.09
N ARG A 254 -21.39 -33.25 10.57
CA ARG A 254 -22.83 -33.50 10.42
C ARG A 254 -23.09 -34.54 9.34
N PHE A 255 -22.40 -34.43 8.21
CA PHE A 255 -22.46 -35.41 7.14
C PHE A 255 -22.07 -36.81 7.63
N ARG A 256 -20.94 -36.96 8.32
CA ARG A 256 -20.52 -38.24 8.92
C ARG A 256 -21.56 -38.79 9.89
N GLY A 257 -22.19 -37.93 10.69
CA GLY A 257 -23.29 -38.32 11.57
C GLY A 257 -24.51 -38.85 10.82
N ALA A 258 -24.92 -38.17 9.75
CA ALA A 258 -26.03 -38.59 8.89
C ALA A 258 -25.71 -39.88 8.11
N LEU A 259 -24.49 -40.00 7.61
CA LEU A 259 -24.01 -41.17 6.87
C LEU A 259 -24.02 -42.45 7.72
N ARG A 260 -23.64 -42.36 9.01
CA ARG A 260 -23.76 -43.48 9.95
C ARG A 260 -25.21 -43.94 10.14
N LYS A 261 -26.18 -43.01 10.11
CA LYS A 261 -27.61 -43.34 10.19
C LYS A 261 -28.14 -44.00 8.91
N LEU A 262 -27.44 -43.85 7.79
CA LEU A 262 -27.68 -44.55 6.52
C LEU A 262 -27.01 -45.94 6.46
N GLY A 263 -26.16 -46.27 7.43
CA GLY A 263 -25.43 -47.54 7.47
C GLY A 263 -24.04 -47.49 6.84
N TYR A 264 -23.55 -46.31 6.44
CA TYR A 264 -22.22 -46.15 5.84
C TYR A 264 -21.28 -45.40 6.80
N SER A 265 -19.98 -45.59 6.59
CA SER A 265 -18.96 -44.86 7.34
C SER A 265 -17.88 -44.37 6.40
N LEU A 266 -17.25 -43.26 6.77
CA LEU A 266 -16.06 -42.77 6.09
C LEU A 266 -14.84 -43.01 6.97
N PRO A 267 -13.74 -43.55 6.42
CA PRO A 267 -12.46 -43.57 7.12
C PRO A 267 -12.03 -42.12 7.46
N LYS A 268 -11.14 -42.00 8.44
CA LYS A 268 -10.61 -40.69 8.86
C LYS A 268 -9.68 -40.16 7.77
#